data_AF-X1GYQ9-F1
#
_entry.id   AF-X1GYQ9-F1
#
_cell.length_a   1.000
_cell.length_b   1.000
_cell.length_c   1.000
_cell.angle_alpha   90.00
_cell.angle_beta   90.00
_cell.angle_gamma   90.00
#
_symmetry.space_group_name_H-M   'P 1'
#
loop_
_entity.id
_entity.type
_entity.pdbx_description
1 polymer ?
#
loop_
_entity_poly.entity_id
_entity_poly.type
_entity_poly.pdbx_seq_one_letter_code
_entity_poly.pdbx_strand_id
1 'polypeptide(L)'
;MGRNINPYNWAGISLLITGGLLLVLSYFIILANWLSALGLAMLILSFILLVLGRTIPRLPPEFSSLLLETGIDNIAAIVEELGIRGQAIYLPSSLTSGRPQALIPLNSKSCSPLITKTLPRRFIVRYGDGPEDVGLLVTTTGTIAANMLNSRPGANSAELESALTSLLMGTLGVAGGTRVFNHKNRVTVEIG
;
A
#
# COMPACT_ATOMS: atom_id res chain seq x y z
N MET A 1 22.32 10.76 22.13
CA MET A 1 22.51 9.60 21.21
C MET A 1 21.39 8.59 21.50
N GLY A 2 20.23 8.73 20.85
CA GLY A 2 19.06 7.89 21.11
C GLY A 2 19.26 6.50 20.49
N ARG A 3 19.46 5.47 21.32
CA ARG A 3 19.54 4.08 20.86
C ARG A 3 18.16 3.71 20.29
N ASN A 4 18.08 3.53 18.99
CA ASN A 4 16.83 3.18 18.30
C ASN A 4 16.50 1.71 18.61
N ILE A 5 15.83 1.47 19.74
CA ILE A 5 15.57 0.14 20.27
C ILE A 5 14.51 -0.52 19.40
N ASN A 6 14.88 -1.58 18.66
CA ASN A 6 13.92 -2.39 17.93
C ASN A 6 13.21 -3.33 18.93
N PRO A 7 11.89 -3.18 19.18
CA PRO A 7 11.17 -3.99 20.15
C PRO A 7 11.21 -5.48 19.81
N TYR A 8 11.20 -5.84 18.52
CA TYR A 8 11.32 -7.23 18.07
C TYR A 8 12.69 -7.83 18.39
N ASN A 9 13.75 -7.02 18.29
CA ASN A 9 15.10 -7.48 18.61
C ASN A 9 15.27 -7.70 20.12
N TRP A 10 14.70 -6.81 20.94
CA TRP A 10 14.71 -6.96 22.40
C TRP A 10 13.88 -8.15 22.89
N ALA A 11 12.66 -8.30 22.35
CA ALA A 11 11.82 -9.45 22.62
C ALA A 11 12.52 -10.75 22.17
N GLY A 12 13.12 -10.77 20.98
CA GLY A 12 13.90 -11.89 20.46
C GLY A 12 15.05 -12.29 21.37
N ILE A 13 15.90 -11.34 21.80
CA ILE A 13 17.04 -11.60 22.71
C ILE A 13 16.55 -12.11 24.07
N SER A 14 15.52 -11.47 24.67
CA SER A 14 14.97 -11.90 25.95
C SER A 14 14.41 -13.32 25.89
N LEU A 15 13.70 -13.65 24.81
CA LEU A 15 13.16 -14.98 24.57
C LEU A 15 14.25 -16.01 24.28
N LEU A 16 15.36 -15.61 23.64
CA LEU A 16 16.52 -16.47 23.38
C LEU A 16 17.16 -16.92 24.68
N ILE A 17 17.44 -15.96 25.57
CA ILE A 17 18.08 -16.20 26.85
C ILE A 17 17.17 -17.06 27.74
N THR A 18 15.89 -16.69 27.82
CA THR A 18 14.91 -17.40 28.65
C THR A 18 14.68 -18.83 28.13
N GLY A 19 14.46 -19.00 26.82
CA GLY A 19 14.25 -20.31 26.20
C GLY A 19 15.47 -21.22 26.28
N GLY A 20 16.68 -20.67 26.11
CA GLY A 20 17.93 -21.40 26.28
C GLY A 20 18.12 -21.88 27.73
N LEU A 21 17.88 -21.01 28.71
CA LEU A 21 17.97 -21.38 30.13
C LEU A 21 16.93 -22.46 30.49
N LEU A 22 15.70 -22.34 30.00
CA LEU A 22 14.64 -23.33 30.21
C LEU A 22 15.01 -24.70 29.62
N LEU A 23 15.63 -24.71 28.44
CA LEU A 23 16.03 -25.93 27.75
C LEU A 23 17.17 -26.65 28.49
N VAL A 24 18.17 -25.90 28.98
CA VAL A 24 19.25 -26.44 29.83
C VAL A 24 18.68 -26.98 31.15
N LEU A 25 17.80 -26.22 31.82
CA LEU A 25 17.16 -26.63 33.08
C LEU A 25 16.31 -27.90 32.90
N SER A 26 15.52 -27.94 31.82
CA SER A 26 14.68 -29.09 31.50
C SER A 26 15.47 -30.35 31.21
N TYR A 27 16.60 -30.24 30.50
CA TYR A 27 17.43 -31.38 30.14
C TYR A 27 18.17 -31.95 31.36
N PHE A 28 18.69 -31.09 32.24
CA PHE A 28 19.55 -31.51 33.34
C PHE A 28 18.82 -31.87 34.63
N ILE A 29 17.70 -31.20 34.95
CA ILE A 29 17.10 -31.26 36.31
C ILE A 29 15.78 -32.01 36.33
N ILE A 30 14.90 -31.78 35.35
CA ILE A 30 13.49 -32.18 35.45
C ILE A 30 13.19 -33.43 34.62
N LEU A 31 14.00 -33.74 33.59
CA LEU A 31 13.76 -34.82 32.61
C LEU A 31 12.32 -34.80 32.01
N ALA A 32 11.65 -33.65 32.06
CA ALA A 32 10.28 -33.51 31.59
C ALA A 32 10.24 -33.12 30.11
N ASN A 33 9.66 -33.99 29.29
CA ASN A 33 9.53 -33.79 27.85
C ASN A 33 8.70 -32.55 27.46
N TRP A 34 7.79 -32.09 28.34
CA TRP A 34 6.92 -30.94 28.03
C TRP A 34 7.67 -29.62 28.16
N LEU A 35 8.62 -29.54 29.09
CA LEU A 35 9.39 -28.32 29.35
C LEU A 35 10.49 -28.11 28.30
N SER A 36 11.06 -29.20 27.76
CA SER A 36 12.00 -29.14 26.64
C SER A 36 11.31 -28.69 25.35
N ALA A 37 10.08 -29.16 25.10
CA ALA A 37 9.26 -28.70 23.98
C ALA A 37 8.97 -27.19 24.06
N LEU A 38 8.65 -26.67 25.26
CA LEU A 38 8.43 -25.24 25.48
C LEU A 38 9.71 -24.42 25.25
N GLY A 39 10.86 -24.87 25.77
CA GLY A 39 12.15 -24.23 25.56
C GLY A 39 12.54 -24.17 24.07
N LEU A 40 12.31 -25.26 23.34
CA LEU A 40 12.57 -25.30 21.90
C LEU A 40 11.65 -24.36 21.11
N ALA A 41 10.36 -24.31 21.46
CA ALA A 41 9.41 -23.38 20.84
C ALA A 41 9.80 -21.90 21.07
N MET A 42 10.26 -21.55 22.28
CA MET A 42 10.78 -20.22 22.58
C MET A 42 12.03 -19.88 21.76
N LEU A 43 12.94 -20.83 21.54
CA LEU A 43 14.12 -20.62 20.68
C LEU A 43 13.74 -20.41 19.21
N ILE A 44 12.80 -21.19 18.68
CA ILE A 44 12.29 -21.01 17.32
C ILE A 44 11.67 -19.62 17.16
N LEU A 45 10.80 -19.22 18.09
CA LEU A 45 10.14 -17.90 18.05
C LEU A 45 11.14 -16.75 18.22
N SER A 46 12.15 -16.92 19.07
CA SER A 46 13.25 -15.98 19.23
C SER A 46 13.98 -15.72 17.91
N PHE A 47 14.33 -16.80 17.19
CA PHE A 47 15.02 -16.67 15.91
C PHE A 47 14.17 -15.94 14.87
N ILE A 48 12.87 -16.23 14.81
CA ILE A 48 11.92 -15.53 13.93
C ILE A 48 11.88 -14.03 14.26
N LEU A 49 11.79 -13.65 15.53
CA LEU A 49 11.75 -12.25 15.97
C LEU A 49 13.06 -11.50 15.67
N LEU A 50 14.21 -12.17 15.82
CA LEU A 50 15.53 -11.60 15.49
C LEU A 50 15.69 -11.35 13.99
N VAL A 51 15.26 -12.31 13.17
CA VAL A 51 15.28 -12.17 11.70
C VAL A 51 14.33 -11.04 11.28
N LEU A 52 13.11 -11.01 11.82
CA LEU A 52 12.14 -9.96 11.54
C LEU A 52 12.62 -8.57 11.96
N GLY A 53 13.34 -8.50 13.09
CA GLY A 53 13.99 -7.27 13.54
C GLY A 53 15.06 -6.73 12.58
N ARG A 54 15.62 -7.56 11.70
CA ARG A 54 16.58 -7.16 10.66
C ARG A 54 15.96 -6.89 9.30
N THR A 55 14.80 -7.46 8.99
CA THR A 55 14.17 -7.34 7.66
C THR A 55 13.31 -6.10 7.48
N ILE A 56 13.14 -5.26 8.50
CA ILE A 56 12.45 -3.96 8.36
C ILE A 56 13.48 -2.94 7.82
N PRO A 57 13.43 -2.53 6.53
CA PRO A 57 14.25 -1.44 6.04
C PRO A 57 13.78 -0.15 6.71
N ARG A 58 14.46 0.23 7.80
CA ARG A 58 14.20 1.49 8.51
C ARG A 58 14.95 2.61 7.79
N LEU A 59 14.35 3.17 6.74
CA LEU A 59 14.56 4.59 6.52
C LEU A 59 13.95 5.30 7.73
N PRO A 60 14.69 6.17 8.45
CA PRO A 60 14.10 6.98 9.50
C PRO A 60 12.89 7.72 8.92
N PRO A 61 11.74 7.75 9.63
CA PRO A 61 10.54 8.39 9.11
C PRO A 61 10.80 9.86 8.76
N GLU A 62 11.71 10.53 9.48
CA GLU A 62 12.11 11.91 9.19
C GLU A 62 12.82 12.04 7.83
N PHE A 63 13.63 11.05 7.44
CA PHE A 63 14.31 11.07 6.14
C PHE A 63 13.34 10.77 4.99
N SER A 64 12.39 9.86 5.21
CA SER A 64 11.32 9.58 4.25
C SER A 64 10.40 10.79 4.04
N SER A 65 10.05 11.52 5.11
CA SER A 65 9.24 12.73 4.99
C SER A 65 9.98 13.84 4.24
N LEU A 66 11.26 14.07 4.53
CA LEU A 66 12.06 15.08 3.82
C LEU A 66 12.22 14.77 2.33
N LEU A 67 12.49 13.51 1.98
CA LEU A 67 12.56 13.08 0.58
C LEU A 67 11.20 13.24 -0.13
N LEU A 68 10.11 12.93 0.57
CA LEU A 68 8.76 13.06 0.02
C LEU A 68 8.39 14.53 -0.18
N GLU A 69 8.63 15.39 0.80
CA GLU A 69 8.40 16.83 0.74
C GLU A 69 9.17 17.46 -0.42
N THR A 70 10.48 17.20 -0.48
CA THR A 70 11.33 17.67 -1.58
C THR A 70 10.86 17.11 -2.93
N GLY A 71 10.41 15.85 -2.97
CA GLY A 71 9.88 15.22 -4.18
C GLY A 71 8.56 15.85 -4.65
N ILE A 72 7.66 16.17 -3.71
CA ILE A 72 6.38 16.82 -3.99
C ILE A 72 6.62 18.23 -4.53
N ASP A 73 7.51 19.01 -3.90
CA ASP A 73 7.80 20.37 -4.34
C ASP A 73 8.36 20.40 -5.78
N ASN A 74 9.27 19.47 -6.09
CA ASN A 74 9.82 19.33 -7.43
C ASN A 74 8.77 18.92 -8.46
N ILE A 75 7.91 17.95 -8.12
CA ILE A 75 6.82 17.52 -9.02
C ILE A 75 5.80 18.64 -9.21
N ALA A 76 5.45 19.38 -8.15
CA ALA A 76 4.54 20.50 -8.20
C ALA A 76 5.08 21.60 -9.14
N ALA A 77 6.35 21.97 -8.99
CA ALA A 77 7.01 22.94 -9.87
C ALA A 77 6.98 22.48 -11.35
N ILE A 78 7.27 21.20 -11.62
CA ILE A 78 7.20 20.65 -12.98
C ILE A 78 5.77 20.70 -13.54
N VAL A 79 4.77 20.32 -12.73
CA VAL A 79 3.36 20.31 -13.13
C VAL A 79 2.86 21.74 -13.38
N GLU A 80 3.29 22.70 -12.57
CA GLU A 80 2.95 24.12 -12.73
C GLU A 80 3.58 24.71 -13.99
N GLU A 81 4.87 24.44 -14.24
CA GLU A 81 5.60 24.91 -15.42
C GLU A 81 5.03 24.31 -16.72
N LEU A 82 4.50 23.08 -16.66
CA LEU A 82 3.77 22.45 -17.77
C LEU A 82 2.38 23.07 -18.02
N GLY A 83 1.98 24.10 -17.25
CA GLY A 83 0.72 24.81 -17.43
C GLY A 83 -0.51 23.97 -17.10
N ILE A 84 -0.35 22.93 -16.30
CA ILE A 84 -1.39 21.93 -16.05
C ILE A 84 -2.43 22.50 -15.11
N ARG A 85 -3.54 22.96 -15.68
CA ARG A 85 -4.72 23.46 -14.95
C ARG A 85 -5.93 22.54 -15.07
N GLY A 86 -5.81 21.48 -15.88
CA GLY A 86 -6.89 20.54 -16.17
C GLY A 86 -7.18 19.61 -14.99
N GLN A 87 -8.46 19.30 -14.78
CA GLN A 87 -8.86 18.27 -13.82
C GLN A 87 -8.43 16.88 -14.31
N ALA A 88 -7.86 16.08 -13.41
CA ALA A 88 -7.49 14.70 -13.72
C ALA A 88 -8.74 13.83 -13.92
N ILE A 89 -8.72 12.99 -14.96
CA ILE A 89 -9.79 12.06 -15.31
C ILE A 89 -9.33 10.64 -14.99
N TYR A 90 -10.08 9.94 -14.15
CA TYR A 90 -9.76 8.56 -13.82
C TYR A 90 -10.12 7.61 -14.97
N LEU A 91 -9.19 6.75 -15.34
CA LEU A 91 -9.33 5.78 -16.41
C LEU A 91 -9.37 4.36 -15.87
N PRO A 92 -10.36 3.56 -16.29
CA PRO A 92 -10.43 2.15 -15.94
C PRO A 92 -9.29 1.37 -16.61
N SER A 93 -8.95 0.22 -16.01
CA SER A 93 -7.93 -0.70 -16.51
C SER A 93 -8.19 -1.26 -17.92
N SER A 94 -9.38 -1.05 -18.49
CA SER A 94 -9.71 -1.40 -19.87
C SER A 94 -9.17 -0.40 -20.90
N LEU A 95 -9.03 0.88 -20.52
CA LEU A 95 -8.55 1.96 -21.39
C LEU A 95 -7.05 2.23 -21.23
N THR A 96 -6.44 1.65 -20.21
CA THR A 96 -5.03 1.78 -19.82
C THR A 96 -4.44 0.38 -19.78
N SER A 97 -3.15 0.17 -20.09
CA SER A 97 -2.50 -1.15 -20.23
C SER A 97 -2.55 -2.08 -18.98
N GLY A 98 -3.75 -2.53 -18.57
CA GLY A 98 -4.02 -3.47 -17.48
C GLY A 98 -4.13 -2.88 -16.07
N ARG A 99 -3.86 -1.57 -15.86
CA ARG A 99 -3.93 -0.93 -14.54
C ARG A 99 -4.63 0.42 -14.62
N PRO A 100 -5.59 0.72 -13.72
CA PRO A 100 -6.29 1.99 -13.78
C PRO A 100 -5.32 3.14 -13.52
N GLN A 101 -5.46 4.25 -14.23
CA GLN A 101 -4.55 5.41 -14.14
C GLN A 101 -5.37 6.69 -14.24
N ALA A 102 -4.78 7.84 -13.93
CA ALA A 102 -5.43 9.13 -14.16
C ALA A 102 -4.76 9.82 -15.36
N LEU A 103 -5.59 10.33 -16.27
CA LEU A 103 -5.16 11.19 -17.37
C LEU A 103 -5.36 12.65 -16.97
N ILE A 104 -4.31 13.44 -17.10
CA ILE A 104 -4.35 14.88 -16.89
C ILE A 104 -4.16 15.55 -18.25
N PRO A 105 -5.22 16.12 -18.86
CA PRO A 105 -5.09 16.79 -20.15
C PRO A 105 -4.24 18.06 -20.01
N LEU A 106 -3.31 18.26 -20.95
CA LEU A 106 -2.52 19.50 -21.04
C LEU A 106 -3.32 20.64 -21.67
N ASN A 107 -4.36 20.30 -22.42
CA ASN A 107 -5.23 21.28 -23.06
C ASN A 107 -6.26 21.82 -22.07
N SER A 108 -6.39 23.14 -22.00
CA SER A 108 -7.35 23.87 -21.16
C SER A 108 -8.81 23.77 -21.63
N LYS A 109 -9.10 23.00 -22.69
CA LYS A 109 -10.47 22.79 -23.15
C LYS A 109 -11.26 22.04 -22.08
N SER A 110 -12.24 22.74 -21.51
CA SER A 110 -13.12 22.33 -20.41
C SER A 110 -14.08 21.17 -20.71
N CYS A 111 -13.91 20.48 -21.85
CA CYS A 111 -14.75 19.35 -22.22
C CYS A 111 -14.00 18.06 -21.90
N SER A 112 -14.60 17.18 -21.08
CA SER A 112 -14.02 15.87 -20.78
C SER A 112 -13.77 15.11 -22.09
N PRO A 113 -12.51 14.84 -22.47
CA PRO A 113 -12.22 14.15 -23.72
C PRO A 113 -12.82 12.75 -23.68
N LEU A 114 -13.54 12.40 -24.75
CA LEU A 114 -14.03 11.04 -24.94
C LEU A 114 -12.86 10.16 -25.37
N ILE A 115 -12.34 9.37 -24.44
CA ILE A 115 -11.19 8.50 -24.69
C ILE A 115 -11.70 7.19 -25.27
N THR A 116 -11.65 7.09 -26.60
CA THR A 116 -12.16 5.93 -27.35
C THR A 116 -11.08 4.87 -27.57
N LYS A 117 -9.79 5.22 -27.44
CA LYS A 117 -8.65 4.35 -27.73
C LYS A 117 -7.89 3.97 -26.47
N THR A 118 -7.28 2.78 -26.49
CA THR A 118 -6.38 2.34 -25.42
C THR A 118 -5.11 3.18 -25.42
N LEU A 119 -4.75 3.68 -24.25
CA LEU A 119 -3.59 4.55 -24.06
C LEU A 119 -2.34 3.71 -23.78
N PRO A 120 -1.19 4.03 -24.42
CA PRO A 120 0.06 3.34 -24.13
C PRO A 120 0.58 3.72 -22.75
N ARG A 121 1.32 2.81 -22.12
CA ARG A 121 1.94 3.01 -20.80
C ARG A 121 3.16 3.94 -20.89
N ARG A 122 2.90 5.25 -21.03
CA ARG A 122 3.91 6.32 -21.07
C ARG A 122 3.44 7.48 -20.21
N PHE A 123 4.37 8.33 -19.77
CA PHE A 123 4.01 9.53 -19.01
C PHE A 123 3.28 10.55 -19.88
N ILE A 124 3.75 10.81 -21.10
CA ILE A 124 3.09 11.67 -22.08
C ILE A 124 2.36 10.79 -23.09
N VAL A 125 1.05 11.02 -23.26
CA VAL A 125 0.19 10.24 -24.15
C VAL A 125 -0.71 11.13 -25.00
N ARG A 126 -0.99 10.67 -26.23
CA ARG A 126 -2.03 11.24 -27.08
C ARG A 126 -3.33 10.46 -26.86
N TYR A 127 -4.39 11.16 -26.50
CA TYR A 127 -5.70 10.56 -26.21
C TYR A 127 -6.74 10.79 -27.30
N GLY A 128 -6.49 11.72 -28.21
CA GLY A 128 -7.36 12.04 -29.35
C GLY A 128 -6.58 12.19 -30.65
N ASP A 129 -7.31 12.51 -31.73
CA ASP A 129 -6.74 12.65 -33.07
C ASP A 129 -6.25 14.10 -33.35
N GLY A 130 -6.61 15.06 -32.50
CA GLY A 130 -6.15 16.44 -32.59
C GLY A 130 -4.67 16.60 -32.18
N PRO A 131 -3.94 17.58 -32.76
CA PRO A 131 -2.54 17.83 -32.40
C PRO A 131 -2.36 18.24 -30.93
N GLU A 132 -3.40 18.82 -30.33
CA GLU A 132 -3.46 19.30 -28.94
C GLU A 132 -4.01 18.26 -27.95
N ASP A 133 -4.40 17.06 -28.42
CA ASP A 133 -5.01 16.02 -27.58
C ASP A 133 -3.94 15.20 -26.85
N VAL A 134 -3.06 15.92 -26.14
CA VAL A 134 -1.95 15.38 -25.37
C VAL A 134 -2.24 15.55 -23.88
N GLY A 135 -1.91 14.52 -23.10
CA GLY A 135 -2.07 14.52 -21.65
C GLY A 135 -0.94 13.78 -20.95
N LEU A 136 -0.90 13.95 -19.62
CA LEU A 136 -0.06 13.16 -18.74
C LEU A 136 -0.85 11.97 -18.19
N LEU A 137 -0.29 10.78 -18.28
CA LEU A 137 -0.86 9.58 -17.69
C LEU A 137 -0.08 9.24 -16.40
N VAL A 138 -0.75 9.38 -15.27
CA VAL A 138 -0.15 9.21 -13.94
C VAL A 138 -0.76 8.04 -13.20
N THR A 139 0.07 7.38 -12.39
CA THR A 139 -0.40 6.33 -11.49
C THR A 139 -0.87 6.98 -10.21
N THR A 140 -2.12 6.71 -9.80
CA THR A 140 -2.69 7.30 -8.59
C THR A 140 -2.42 6.43 -7.36
N THR A 141 -2.47 7.02 -6.17
CA THR A 141 -2.43 6.26 -4.91
C THR A 141 -3.52 5.19 -4.88
N GLY A 142 -4.71 5.50 -5.41
CA GLY A 142 -5.80 4.54 -5.57
C GLY A 142 -5.44 3.34 -6.45
N THR A 143 -4.65 3.54 -7.51
CA THR A 143 -4.11 2.45 -8.35
C THR A 143 -3.20 1.53 -7.56
N ILE A 144 -2.31 2.10 -6.73
CA ILE A 144 -1.40 1.31 -5.89
C ILE A 144 -2.18 0.57 -4.81
N ALA A 145 -3.09 1.26 -4.13
CA ALA A 145 -3.99 0.68 -3.15
C ALA A 145 -4.77 -0.50 -3.74
N ALA A 146 -5.36 -0.35 -4.93
CA ALA A 146 -6.11 -1.42 -5.57
C ALA A 146 -5.27 -2.69 -5.85
N ASN A 147 -3.95 -2.56 -6.03
CA ASN A 147 -3.05 -3.72 -6.20
C ASN A 147 -2.72 -4.42 -4.87
N MET A 148 -3.02 -3.80 -3.73
CA MET A 148 -2.85 -4.40 -2.40
C MET A 148 -4.04 -5.30 -2.00
N LEU A 149 -5.11 -5.32 -2.79
CA LEU A 149 -6.20 -6.27 -2.61
C LEU A 149 -5.71 -7.70 -2.91
N ASN A 150 -5.95 -8.62 -1.97
CA ASN A 150 -5.62 -10.03 -2.13
C ASN A 150 -6.37 -10.70 -3.29
N SER A 151 -7.58 -10.22 -3.59
CA SER A 151 -8.41 -10.69 -4.69
C SER A 151 -9.21 -9.52 -5.27
N ARG A 152 -9.50 -9.57 -6.58
CA ARG A 152 -10.42 -8.61 -7.20
C ARG A 152 -11.82 -8.88 -6.64
N PRO A 153 -12.53 -7.87 -6.12
CA PRO A 153 -13.87 -8.05 -5.60
C PRO A 153 -14.80 -8.53 -6.73
N GLY A 154 -15.69 -9.47 -6.42
CA GLY A 154 -16.75 -9.88 -7.34
C GLY A 154 -17.84 -8.82 -7.46
N ALA A 155 -18.86 -9.10 -8.27
CA ALA A 155 -19.94 -8.15 -8.57
C ALA A 155 -20.91 -7.91 -7.40
N ASN A 156 -20.74 -8.61 -6.28
CA ASN A 156 -21.64 -8.56 -5.13
C ASN A 156 -21.27 -7.40 -4.19
N SER A 157 -22.27 -6.66 -3.70
CA SER A 157 -22.04 -5.50 -2.80
C SER A 157 -21.35 -5.90 -1.49
N ALA A 158 -21.68 -7.06 -0.93
CA ALA A 158 -21.05 -7.58 0.29
C ALA A 158 -19.56 -7.93 0.09
N GLU A 159 -19.21 -8.49 -1.07
CA GLU A 159 -17.81 -8.78 -1.42
C GLU A 159 -17.02 -7.50 -1.64
N LEU A 160 -17.63 -6.51 -2.29
CA LEU A 160 -17.03 -5.19 -2.48
C LEU A 160 -16.82 -4.47 -1.14
N GLU A 161 -17.81 -4.53 -0.23
CA GLU A 161 -17.70 -3.97 1.11
C GLU A 161 -16.58 -4.63 1.92
N SER A 162 -16.54 -5.97 1.93
CA SER A 162 -15.49 -6.72 2.62
C SER A 162 -14.10 -6.41 2.06
N ALA A 163 -13.97 -6.30 0.73
CA ALA A 163 -12.71 -5.93 0.07
C ALA A 163 -12.28 -4.51 0.43
N LEU A 164 -13.20 -3.54 0.39
CA LEU A 164 -12.91 -2.15 0.73
C LEU A 164 -12.59 -1.96 2.22
N THR A 165 -13.30 -2.63 3.12
CA THR A 165 -12.98 -2.62 4.55
C THR A 165 -11.60 -3.23 4.80
N SER A 166 -11.31 -4.39 4.21
CA SER A 166 -9.99 -5.03 4.31
C SER A 166 -8.87 -4.11 3.81
N LEU A 167 -9.07 -3.42 2.67
CA LEU A 167 -8.08 -2.52 2.11
C LEU A 167 -7.94 -1.22 2.91
N LEU A 168 -9.02 -0.51 3.20
CA LEU A 168 -8.98 0.82 3.81
C LEU A 168 -8.71 0.77 5.31
N MET A 169 -9.27 -0.20 6.03
CA MET A 169 -9.06 -0.38 7.47
C MET A 169 -7.86 -1.28 7.75
N GLY A 170 -7.79 -2.43 7.08
CA GLY A 170 -6.76 -3.45 7.36
C GLY A 170 -5.39 -3.09 6.80
N THR A 171 -5.31 -2.75 5.51
CA THR A 171 -4.03 -2.51 4.84
C THR A 171 -3.56 -1.07 4.96
N LEU A 172 -4.45 -0.11 4.69
CA LEU A 172 -4.11 1.32 4.65
C LEU A 172 -4.29 2.03 5.99
N GLY A 173 -5.18 1.54 6.85
CA GLY A 173 -5.49 2.17 8.14
C GLY A 173 -6.05 3.60 8.04
N VAL A 174 -6.75 3.93 6.94
CA VAL A 174 -7.26 5.28 6.63
C VAL A 174 -8.75 5.48 6.94
N ALA A 175 -9.48 4.41 7.27
CA ALA A 175 -10.91 4.45 7.56
C ALA A 175 -11.27 3.56 8.76
N GLY A 176 -12.29 3.97 9.51
CA GLY A 176 -12.94 3.19 10.57
C GLY A 176 -13.91 2.12 10.05
N GLY A 177 -14.38 2.24 8.81
CA GLY A 177 -15.14 1.20 8.12
C GLY A 177 -15.68 1.64 6.76
N THR A 178 -16.14 0.69 5.95
CA THR A 178 -16.86 1.02 4.70
C THR A 178 -18.21 0.34 4.63
N ARG A 179 -19.19 1.03 4.06
CA ARG A 179 -20.50 0.46 3.71
C ARG A 179 -20.78 0.66 2.24
N VAL A 180 -21.29 -0.38 1.58
CA VAL A 180 -21.56 -0.34 0.15
C VAL A 180 -23.05 -0.56 -0.12
N PHE A 181 -23.70 0.47 -0.62
CA PHE A 181 -25.09 0.42 -1.05
C PHE A 181 -25.16 0.34 -2.57
N ASN A 182 -25.77 -0.73 -3.09
CA ASN A 182 -26.09 -0.84 -4.52
C ASN A 182 -27.57 -0.50 -4.72
N HIS A 183 -27.86 0.63 -5.36
CA HIS A 183 -29.23 1.01 -5.71
C HIS A 183 -29.33 1.32 -7.20
N LYS A 184 -30.12 0.53 -7.93
CA LYS A 184 -30.54 0.77 -9.33
C LYS A 184 -29.43 1.34 -10.22
N ASN A 185 -28.34 0.58 -10.38
CA ASN A 185 -27.18 0.92 -11.23
C ASN A 185 -26.23 2.01 -10.68
N ARG A 186 -26.35 2.35 -9.40
CA ARG A 186 -25.42 3.23 -8.70
C ARG A 186 -24.89 2.51 -7.45
N VAL A 187 -23.57 2.40 -7.38
CA VAL A 187 -22.88 1.94 -6.18
C VAL A 187 -22.49 3.17 -5.39
N THR A 188 -22.99 3.28 -4.17
CA THR A 188 -22.64 4.34 -3.21
C THR A 188 -21.79 3.70 -2.12
N VAL A 189 -20.60 4.25 -1.90
CA VAL A 189 -19.67 3.79 -0.86
C VAL A 189 -19.61 4.88 0.21
N GLU A 190 -19.97 4.52 1.43
CA GLU A 190 -19.80 5.37 2.60
C GLU A 190 -18.53 4.94 3.34
N ILE A 191 -17.70 5.92 3.72
CA ILE A 191 -16.45 5.72 4.44
C ILE A 191 -16.61 6.41 5.79
N GLY A 192 -16.44 5.65 6.88
CA GLY A 192 -16.49 6.13 8.26
C GLY A 192 -15.15 6.04 8.96
#